data_AF-A0A0R1ED33-F1
#
_entry.id   AF-A0A0R1ED33-F1
#
_cell.length_a   1.000
_cell.length_b   1.000
_cell.length_c   1.000
_cell.angle_alpha   90.00
_cell.angle_beta   90.00
_cell.angle_gamma   90.00
#
_symmetry.space_group_name_H-M   'P 1'
#
loop_
_entity.id
_entity.type
_entity.pdbx_description
1 polymer ?
#
loop_
_entity_poly.entity_id
_entity_poly.type
_entity_poly.pdbx_seq_one_letter_code
_entity_poly.pdbx_strand_id
1 'polypeptide(L)'
;MMPSAGQLHYIAVIVLRSIQGFASGLTWPAMYAIVGYWIPLTERSRFMSSFQGFSIGIGLTYPLCGFILSEWGWPYIFYTTGTLGLGWCILWYLLAFNTPREHPRIAEDELNYIELNVRNEVNSNVKIKVPWLQIFKSIPAWAIAVTTFGRIFVHYIFIVNGPTFMGSVLKFNFETNGFLSGVPFICSYISSVFFCYIADKIVLYKVLSLSNVRKVFTALSQIIPGVLIYCIGYIDNVYILLTVWFIAVIFITASYAGAMANIIDLAPNHGHSAAVLAFCQTIHMSASFISPLTAGFIVTQEDSIDQWRRVFEVSAIISILTYLIYQFFGTAEIQTWNKGLPVDDDDSDEGKVLSTVKDNFDNTVGPI
;
A
#
# COMPACT_ATOMS: atom_id res chain seq x y z
N MET A 1 6.54 -14.62 -22.51
CA MET A 1 7.35 -13.63 -23.26
C MET A 1 8.69 -13.32 -22.59
N MET A 2 8.74 -13.15 -21.27
CA MET A 2 10.00 -12.83 -20.56
C MET A 2 11.15 -13.82 -20.80
N PRO A 3 10.96 -15.16 -20.71
CA PRO A 3 12.06 -16.10 -20.94
C PRO A 3 12.67 -16.00 -22.35
N SER A 4 11.81 -15.92 -23.37
CA SER A 4 12.22 -15.76 -24.77
C SER A 4 12.93 -14.43 -25.02
N ALA A 5 12.48 -13.34 -24.39
CA ALA A 5 13.14 -12.04 -24.48
C ALA A 5 14.53 -12.03 -23.81
N GLY A 6 14.69 -12.77 -22.70
CA GLY A 6 15.96 -12.93 -22.01
C GLY A 6 17.03 -13.66 -22.83
N GLN A 7 16.61 -14.57 -23.72
CA GLN A 7 17.51 -15.24 -24.66
C GLN A 7 17.92 -14.36 -25.84
N LEU A 8 17.09 -13.37 -26.20
CA LEU A 8 17.33 -12.51 -27.36
C LEU A 8 18.29 -11.36 -27.03
N HIS A 9 17.91 -10.50 -26.08
CA HIS A 9 18.71 -9.33 -25.68
C HIS A 9 18.19 -8.73 -24.38
N TYR A 10 19.09 -8.23 -23.51
CA TYR A 10 18.71 -7.65 -22.21
C TYR A 10 17.77 -6.43 -22.35
N ILE A 11 17.90 -5.64 -23.42
CA ILE A 11 17.00 -4.51 -23.71
C ILE A 11 15.55 -4.97 -23.86
N ALA A 12 15.30 -6.13 -24.47
CA ALA A 12 13.94 -6.67 -24.61
C ALA A 12 13.31 -6.96 -23.25
N VAL A 13 14.11 -7.44 -22.29
CA VAL A 13 13.67 -7.65 -20.89
C VAL A 13 13.35 -6.32 -20.22
N ILE A 14 14.17 -5.28 -20.42
CA ILE A 14 13.92 -3.93 -19.89
C ILE A 14 12.60 -3.39 -20.41
N VAL A 15 12.37 -3.45 -21.73
CA VAL A 15 11.12 -2.96 -22.35
C VAL A 15 9.90 -3.69 -21.80
N LEU A 16 9.95 -5.03 -21.75
CA LEU A 16 8.84 -5.82 -21.21
C LEU A 16 8.57 -5.53 -19.73
N ARG A 17 9.62 -5.33 -18.91
CA ARG A 17 9.49 -4.96 -17.50
C ARG A 17 8.90 -3.56 -17.32
N SER A 18 9.26 -2.61 -18.17
CA SER A 18 8.68 -1.27 -18.16
C SER A 18 7.18 -1.30 -18.48
N ILE A 19 6.78 -2.09 -19.48
CA ILE A 19 5.35 -2.28 -19.82
C ILE A 19 4.60 -2.93 -18.66
N GLN A 20 5.16 -3.99 -18.07
CA GLN A 20 4.56 -4.66 -16.91
C GLN A 20 4.41 -3.70 -15.72
N GLY A 21 5.45 -2.90 -15.43
CA GLY A 21 5.43 -1.90 -14.36
C GLY A 21 4.33 -0.87 -14.58
N PHE A 22 4.26 -0.27 -15.78
CA PHE A 22 3.23 0.71 -16.13
C PHE A 22 1.81 0.13 -16.00
N ALA A 23 1.57 -1.07 -16.53
CA ALA A 23 0.26 -1.72 -16.44
C ALA A 23 -0.14 -2.04 -14.98
N SER A 24 0.79 -2.54 -14.16
CA SER A 24 0.55 -2.87 -12.75
C SER A 24 0.32 -1.63 -11.87
N GLY A 25 0.88 -0.47 -12.23
CA GLY A 25 0.69 0.77 -11.50
C GLY A 25 -0.76 1.27 -11.53
N LEU A 26 -1.52 0.94 -12.58
CA LEU A 26 -2.92 1.33 -12.75
C LEU A 26 -3.88 0.52 -11.87
N THR A 27 -3.43 -0.59 -11.28
CA THR A 27 -4.28 -1.51 -10.51
C THR A 27 -4.82 -0.87 -9.23
N TRP A 28 -3.99 -0.17 -8.45
CA TRP A 28 -4.43 0.45 -7.19
C TRP A 28 -5.54 1.50 -7.39
N PRO A 29 -5.39 2.51 -8.27
CA PRO A 29 -6.47 3.46 -8.55
C PRO A 29 -7.75 2.79 -9.06
N ALA A 30 -7.64 1.79 -9.94
CA ALA A 30 -8.79 1.07 -10.45
C ALA A 30 -9.55 0.31 -9.34
N MET A 31 -8.83 -0.34 -8.42
CA MET A 31 -9.42 -1.00 -7.26
C MET A 31 -10.18 -0.01 -6.37
N TYR A 32 -9.60 1.16 -6.07
CA TYR A 32 -10.27 2.21 -5.30
C TYR A 32 -11.53 2.74 -5.99
N ALA A 33 -11.51 2.88 -7.33
CA ALA A 33 -12.65 3.34 -8.09
C ALA A 33 -13.83 2.35 -8.02
N ILE A 34 -13.57 1.05 -8.15
CA ILE A 34 -14.61 0.01 -8.07
C ILE A 34 -15.25 -0.03 -6.67
N VAL A 35 -14.44 0.11 -5.62
CA VAL A 35 -14.94 0.24 -4.24
C VAL A 35 -15.87 1.45 -4.06
N GLY A 36 -15.68 2.49 -4.86
CA GLY A 36 -16.54 3.66 -4.96
C GLY A 36 -17.99 3.31 -5.30
N TYR A 37 -18.19 2.39 -6.24
CA TYR A 37 -19.50 2.04 -6.78
C TYR A 37 -20.18 0.86 -6.05
N TRP A 38 -19.38 -0.04 -5.49
CA TRP A 38 -19.86 -1.32 -4.98
C TRP A 38 -20.01 -1.39 -3.46
N ILE A 39 -19.27 -0.59 -2.71
CA ILE A 39 -19.15 -0.77 -1.26
C ILE A 39 -19.64 0.47 -0.52
N PRO A 40 -20.70 0.36 0.31
CA PRO A 40 -21.16 1.42 1.21
C PRO A 40 -20.06 1.90 2.17
N LEU A 41 -20.06 3.18 2.56
CA LEU A 41 -19.04 3.74 3.46
C LEU A 41 -18.89 3.01 4.79
N THR A 42 -20.01 2.55 5.36
CA THR A 42 -20.04 1.82 6.64
C THR A 42 -19.24 0.53 6.59
N GLU A 43 -19.15 -0.10 5.42
CA GLU A 43 -18.46 -1.37 5.20
C GLU A 43 -17.13 -1.23 4.47
N ARG A 44 -16.84 -0.02 3.94
CA ARG A 44 -15.65 0.26 3.13
C ARG A 44 -14.36 -0.10 3.88
N SER A 45 -14.24 0.23 5.16
CA SER A 45 -13.07 -0.14 5.97
C SER A 45 -12.84 -1.67 6.02
N ARG A 46 -13.92 -2.44 6.22
CA ARG A 46 -13.87 -3.91 6.23
C ARG A 46 -13.44 -4.46 4.87
N PHE A 47 -14.00 -3.94 3.78
CA PHE A 47 -13.61 -4.34 2.43
C PHE A 47 -12.14 -3.99 2.13
N MET A 48 -11.71 -2.78 2.50
CA MET A 48 -10.33 -2.33 2.31
C MET A 48 -9.31 -3.21 3.04
N SER A 49 -9.69 -3.84 4.15
CA SER A 49 -8.81 -4.82 4.83
C SER A 49 -8.49 -6.05 3.95
N SER A 50 -9.36 -6.41 2.99
CA SER A 50 -9.11 -7.50 2.04
C SER A 50 -7.95 -7.20 1.07
N PHE A 51 -7.59 -5.93 0.85
CA PHE A 51 -6.46 -5.57 -0.02
C PHE A 51 -5.11 -6.03 0.54
N GLN A 52 -5.06 -6.37 1.83
CA GLN A 52 -3.90 -7.03 2.44
C GLN A 52 -3.66 -8.45 1.93
N GLY A 53 -4.57 -9.00 1.11
CA GLY A 53 -4.38 -10.27 0.40
C GLY A 53 -3.07 -10.31 -0.40
N PHE A 54 -2.48 -9.16 -0.76
CA PHE A 54 -1.14 -9.11 -1.37
C PHE A 54 -0.06 -9.78 -0.50
N SER A 55 -0.13 -9.66 0.84
CA SER A 55 0.85 -10.29 1.75
C SER A 55 0.75 -11.82 1.72
N ILE A 56 -0.48 -12.34 1.65
CA ILE A 56 -0.73 -13.78 1.47
C ILE A 56 -0.23 -14.21 0.09
N GLY A 57 -0.50 -13.42 -0.95
CA GLY A 57 -0.01 -13.66 -2.31
C GLY A 57 1.50 -13.79 -2.36
N ILE A 58 2.24 -12.88 -1.70
CA ILE A 58 3.70 -12.96 -1.56
C ILE A 58 4.10 -14.26 -0.85
N GLY A 59 3.49 -14.54 0.29
CA GLY A 59 3.80 -15.71 1.11
C GLY A 59 3.57 -17.05 0.40
N LEU A 60 2.61 -17.12 -0.52
CA LEU A 60 2.36 -18.31 -1.36
C LEU A 60 3.25 -18.34 -2.61
N THR A 61 3.56 -17.18 -3.18
CA THR A 61 4.34 -17.08 -4.43
C THR A 61 5.80 -17.45 -4.20
N TYR A 62 6.42 -17.07 -3.07
CA TYR A 62 7.82 -17.41 -2.82
C TYR A 62 8.10 -18.92 -2.74
N PRO A 63 7.36 -19.73 -1.95
CA PRO A 63 7.53 -21.17 -1.93
C PRO A 63 7.24 -21.81 -3.28
N LEU A 64 6.18 -21.37 -3.97
CA LEU A 64 5.82 -21.86 -5.30
C LEU A 64 6.96 -21.60 -6.30
N CYS A 65 7.51 -20.38 -6.33
CA CYS A 65 8.65 -20.03 -7.17
C CYS A 65 9.90 -20.82 -6.81
N GLY A 66 10.18 -21.02 -5.51
CA GLY A 66 11.32 -21.82 -5.05
C GLY A 66 11.25 -23.28 -5.50
N PHE A 67 10.07 -23.90 -5.40
CA PHE A 67 9.82 -25.25 -5.89
C PHE A 67 9.98 -25.36 -7.41
N ILE A 68 9.33 -24.46 -8.17
CA ILE A 68 9.42 -24.43 -9.64
C ILE A 68 10.86 -24.22 -10.10
N LEU A 69 11.61 -23.34 -9.41
CA LEU A 69 13.00 -23.05 -9.73
C LEU A 69 13.89 -24.28 -9.55
N SER A 70 13.64 -25.09 -8.52
CA SER A 70 14.38 -26.32 -8.23
C SER A 70 14.12 -27.41 -9.27
N GLU A 71 12.85 -27.66 -9.62
CA GLU A 71 12.46 -28.79 -10.46
C GLU A 71 12.50 -28.50 -11.96
N TRP A 72 12.04 -27.31 -12.37
CA TRP A 72 11.80 -26.98 -13.78
C TRP A 72 12.65 -25.80 -14.27
N GLY A 73 13.26 -25.06 -13.35
CA GLY A 73 14.08 -23.90 -13.65
C GLY A 73 13.30 -22.60 -13.82
N TRP A 74 14.04 -21.50 -13.92
CA TRP A 74 13.50 -20.14 -13.89
C TRP A 74 12.48 -19.78 -15.00
N PRO A 75 12.54 -20.32 -16.25
CA PRO A 75 11.57 -19.94 -17.29
C PRO A 75 10.13 -20.28 -16.91
N TYR A 76 9.93 -21.41 -16.22
CA TYR A 76 8.61 -21.91 -15.83
C TYR A 76 7.94 -21.05 -14.77
N ILE A 77 8.69 -20.27 -13.99
CA ILE A 77 8.13 -19.29 -13.06
C ILE A 77 7.29 -18.26 -13.82
N PHE A 78 7.78 -17.78 -14.98
CA PHE A 78 7.07 -16.81 -15.79
C PHE A 78 5.86 -17.41 -16.53
N TYR A 79 5.96 -18.67 -16.95
CA TYR A 79 4.83 -19.35 -17.60
C TYR A 79 3.71 -19.67 -16.61
N THR A 80 4.04 -20.15 -15.41
CA THR A 80 3.06 -20.49 -14.36
C THR A 80 2.37 -19.24 -13.81
N THR A 81 3.12 -18.25 -13.34
CA THR A 81 2.53 -16.99 -12.84
C THR A 81 1.78 -16.22 -13.92
N GLY A 82 2.30 -16.22 -15.16
CA GLY A 82 1.63 -15.60 -16.30
C GLY A 82 0.31 -16.27 -16.69
N THR A 83 0.26 -17.61 -16.71
CA THR A 83 -0.97 -18.36 -17.02
C THR A 83 -2.01 -18.24 -15.91
N LEU A 84 -1.59 -18.26 -14.64
CA LEU A 84 -2.47 -17.97 -13.50
C LEU A 84 -3.05 -16.55 -13.60
N GLY A 85 -2.22 -15.56 -13.93
CA GLY A 85 -2.67 -14.18 -14.13
C GLY A 85 -3.66 -14.04 -15.29
N LEU A 86 -3.41 -14.69 -16.43
CA LEU A 86 -4.35 -14.71 -17.55
C LEU A 86 -5.68 -15.39 -17.18
N GLY A 87 -5.63 -16.51 -16.48
CA GLY A 87 -6.83 -17.18 -15.97
C GLY A 87 -7.63 -16.27 -15.04
N TRP A 88 -6.96 -15.55 -14.14
CA TRP A 88 -7.59 -14.56 -13.28
C TRP A 88 -8.23 -13.41 -14.08
N CYS A 89 -7.56 -12.89 -15.12
CA CYS A 89 -8.14 -11.87 -15.99
C CYS A 89 -9.41 -12.35 -16.71
N ILE A 90 -9.44 -13.61 -17.16
CA ILE A 90 -10.63 -14.20 -17.78
C ILE A 90 -11.76 -14.30 -16.76
N LEU A 91 -11.48 -14.80 -15.54
CA LEU A 91 -12.47 -14.86 -14.47
C LEU A 91 -12.99 -13.47 -14.11
N TRP A 92 -12.10 -12.48 -13.99
CA TRP A 92 -12.47 -11.10 -13.72
C TRP A 92 -13.35 -10.52 -14.82
N TYR A 93 -13.01 -10.73 -16.09
CA TYR A 93 -13.81 -10.25 -17.22
C TYR A 93 -15.22 -10.88 -17.28
N LEU A 94 -15.35 -12.13 -16.85
CA LEU A 94 -16.63 -12.85 -16.85
C LEU A 94 -17.50 -12.57 -15.60
N LEU A 95 -16.88 -12.21 -14.47
CA LEU A 95 -17.56 -12.13 -13.17
C LEU A 95 -17.66 -10.71 -12.60
N ALA A 96 -16.78 -9.78 -12.99
CA ALA A 96 -16.79 -8.42 -12.50
C ALA A 96 -17.58 -7.49 -13.43
N PHE A 97 -18.45 -6.66 -12.83
CA PHE A 97 -19.30 -5.70 -13.53
C PHE A 97 -18.98 -4.28 -13.04
N ASN A 98 -19.13 -3.26 -13.89
CA ASN A 98 -18.72 -1.90 -13.54
C ASN A 98 -19.63 -1.29 -12.47
N THR A 99 -20.93 -1.58 -12.54
CA THR A 99 -21.92 -1.10 -11.57
C THR A 99 -22.78 -2.25 -11.04
N PRO A 100 -23.33 -2.12 -9.81
CA PRO A 100 -24.27 -3.09 -9.26
C PRO A 100 -25.49 -3.36 -10.15
N ARG A 101 -25.96 -2.34 -10.89
CA ARG A 101 -27.11 -2.45 -11.82
C ARG A 101 -26.84 -3.32 -13.04
N GLU A 102 -25.60 -3.34 -13.51
CA GLU A 102 -25.19 -4.17 -14.66
C GLU A 102 -25.05 -5.64 -14.27
N HIS A 103 -24.98 -5.95 -12.96
CA HIS A 103 -24.72 -7.28 -12.48
C HIS A 103 -25.97 -8.18 -12.56
N PRO A 104 -25.97 -9.24 -13.41
CA PRO A 104 -27.18 -10.00 -13.73
C PRO A 104 -27.66 -10.93 -12.60
N ARG A 105 -26.85 -11.17 -11.57
CA ARG A 105 -27.13 -12.11 -10.47
C ARG A 105 -27.24 -11.43 -9.10
N ILE A 106 -27.37 -10.10 -9.06
CA ILE A 106 -27.49 -9.39 -7.78
C ILE A 106 -28.90 -9.57 -7.23
N ALA A 107 -29.04 -9.76 -5.91
CA ALA A 107 -30.35 -9.78 -5.28
C ALA A 107 -30.94 -8.37 -5.25
N GLU A 108 -32.26 -8.24 -5.46
CA GLU A 108 -32.92 -6.92 -5.46
C GLU A 108 -32.74 -6.18 -4.13
N ASP A 109 -32.78 -6.89 -3.01
CA ASP A 109 -32.56 -6.32 -1.67
C ASP A 109 -31.14 -5.74 -1.53
N GLU A 110 -30.12 -6.45 -2.04
CA GLU A 110 -28.72 -6.01 -2.02
C GLU A 110 -28.51 -4.81 -2.94
N LEU A 111 -29.09 -4.84 -4.14
CA LEU A 111 -29.01 -3.72 -5.08
C LEU A 111 -29.63 -2.45 -4.47
N ASN A 112 -30.81 -2.56 -3.86
CA ASN A 112 -31.47 -1.45 -3.19
C ASN A 112 -30.65 -0.94 -2.00
N TYR A 113 -30.07 -1.84 -1.20
CA TYR A 113 -29.19 -1.47 -0.10
C TYR A 113 -27.95 -0.69 -0.58
N ILE A 114 -27.24 -1.19 -1.60
CA ILE A 114 -26.06 -0.51 -2.14
C ILE A 114 -26.46 0.84 -2.72
N GLU A 115 -27.52 0.91 -3.53
CA GLU A 115 -27.94 2.17 -4.16
C GLU A 115 -28.36 3.22 -3.13
N LEU A 116 -29.14 2.85 -2.11
CA LEU A 116 -29.55 3.80 -1.08
C LEU A 116 -28.34 4.36 -0.33
N ASN A 117 -27.38 3.52 0.04
CA ASN A 117 -26.23 3.97 0.81
C ASN A 117 -25.19 4.71 -0.05
N VAL A 118 -24.91 4.25 -1.28
CA VAL A 118 -23.95 4.90 -2.19
C VAL A 118 -24.54 6.17 -2.84
N ARG A 119 -25.83 6.21 -3.19
CA ARG A 119 -26.46 7.38 -3.84
C ARG A 119 -26.72 8.52 -2.85
N ASN A 120 -27.02 8.22 -1.59
CA ASN A 120 -27.07 9.23 -0.54
C ASN A 120 -25.71 9.94 -0.38
N GLU A 121 -24.60 9.25 -0.63
CA GLU A 121 -23.27 9.84 -0.66
C GLU A 121 -23.03 10.69 -1.92
N VAL A 122 -23.36 10.20 -3.11
CA VAL A 122 -23.16 10.94 -4.38
C VAL A 122 -24.04 12.20 -4.45
N ASN A 123 -25.25 12.17 -3.90
CA ASN A 123 -26.13 13.35 -3.81
C ASN A 123 -25.75 14.31 -2.68
N SER A 124 -25.00 13.84 -1.67
CA SER A 124 -24.40 14.69 -0.63
C SER A 124 -23.08 15.35 -1.05
N ASN A 125 -22.67 15.19 -2.31
CA ASN A 125 -21.51 15.86 -2.92
C ASN A 125 -21.72 17.38 -2.95
N VAL A 126 -21.50 18.04 -1.81
CA VAL A 126 -20.71 19.27 -1.86
C VAL A 126 -19.43 18.88 -2.60
N LYS A 127 -19.16 19.45 -3.79
CA LYS A 127 -17.90 19.25 -4.51
C LYS A 127 -16.76 19.76 -3.61
N ILE A 128 -16.26 18.97 -2.67
CA ILE A 128 -15.23 19.43 -1.74
C ILE A 128 -13.95 19.63 -2.55
N LYS A 129 -13.60 20.90 -2.80
CA LYS A 129 -12.39 21.27 -3.53
C LYS A 129 -11.17 20.79 -2.73
N VAL A 130 -10.41 19.86 -3.31
CA VAL A 130 -9.21 19.32 -2.67
C VAL A 130 -8.15 20.42 -2.50
N PRO A 131 -7.70 20.73 -1.28
CA PRO A 131 -6.76 21.81 -1.02
C PRO A 131 -5.32 21.35 -1.21
N TRP A 132 -4.95 20.99 -2.45
CA TRP A 132 -3.62 20.45 -2.80
C TRP A 132 -2.46 21.28 -2.25
N LEU A 133 -2.51 22.60 -2.40
CA LEU A 133 -1.45 23.49 -1.92
C LEU A 133 -1.29 23.43 -0.39
N GLN A 134 -2.38 23.25 0.35
CA GLN A 134 -2.33 23.16 1.81
C GLN A 134 -1.81 21.79 2.26
N ILE A 135 -2.16 20.72 1.53
CA ILE A 135 -1.59 19.38 1.74
C ILE A 135 -0.08 19.41 1.50
N PHE A 136 0.39 19.99 0.39
CA PHE A 136 1.83 20.13 0.10
C PHE A 136 2.60 20.97 1.11
N LYS A 137 1.94 21.89 1.81
CA LYS A 137 2.53 22.71 2.87
C LYS A 137 2.33 22.13 4.28
N SER A 138 1.59 21.03 4.43
CA SER A 138 1.27 20.44 5.72
C SER A 138 2.45 19.60 6.25
N ILE A 139 3.04 20.07 7.34
CA ILE A 139 4.14 19.37 8.03
C ILE A 139 3.72 17.93 8.46
N PRO A 140 2.53 17.72 9.07
CA PRO A 140 2.06 16.36 9.40
C PRO A 140 1.91 15.44 8.18
N ALA A 141 1.46 15.95 7.03
CA ALA A 141 1.35 15.15 5.81
C ALA A 141 2.73 14.69 5.31
N TRP A 142 3.71 15.60 5.33
CA TRP A 142 5.11 15.24 5.03
C TRP A 142 5.71 14.26 6.04
N ALA A 143 5.40 14.42 7.33
CA ALA A 143 5.87 13.49 8.36
C ALA A 143 5.36 12.06 8.10
N ILE A 144 4.08 11.91 7.71
CA ILE A 144 3.52 10.61 7.33
C ILE A 144 4.15 10.09 6.03
N ALA A 145 4.31 10.93 5.01
CA ALA A 145 4.93 10.54 3.74
C ALA A 145 6.36 10.00 3.93
N VAL A 146 7.18 10.69 4.74
CA VAL A 146 8.57 10.33 5.02
C VAL A 146 8.67 9.05 5.88
N THR A 147 7.83 8.91 6.91
CA THR A 147 7.85 7.70 7.76
C THR A 147 7.41 6.46 7.00
N THR A 148 6.40 6.59 6.13
CA THR A 148 5.92 5.48 5.30
C THR A 148 6.92 5.09 4.20
N PHE A 149 7.68 6.07 3.67
CA PHE A 149 8.85 5.82 2.83
C PHE A 149 9.89 4.95 3.53
N GLY A 150 10.34 5.31 4.74
CA GLY A 150 11.40 4.57 5.44
C GLY A 150 10.99 3.14 5.77
N ARG A 151 9.73 2.93 6.18
CA ARG A 151 9.18 1.60 6.37
C ARG A 151 9.26 0.75 5.10
N ILE A 152 8.88 1.30 3.95
CA ILE A 152 8.87 0.55 2.68
C ILE A 152 10.26 0.31 2.15
N PHE A 153 11.18 1.25 2.39
CA PHE A 153 12.57 1.05 2.10
C PHE A 153 13.07 -0.25 2.75
N VAL A 154 12.83 -0.42 4.06
CA VAL A 154 13.19 -1.63 4.81
C VAL A 154 12.41 -2.85 4.34
N HIS A 155 11.09 -2.72 4.15
CA HIS A 155 10.25 -3.83 3.72
C HIS A 155 10.69 -4.41 2.37
N TYR A 156 11.12 -3.57 1.43
CA TYR A 156 11.64 -4.01 0.14
C TYR A 156 13.03 -4.63 0.21
N ILE A 157 13.84 -4.34 1.23
CA ILE A 157 15.06 -5.14 1.49
C ILE A 157 14.66 -6.60 1.77
N PHE A 158 13.68 -6.83 2.64
CA PHE A 158 13.21 -8.17 2.97
C PHE A 158 12.56 -8.89 1.79
N ILE A 159 11.77 -8.19 0.97
CA ILE A 159 11.11 -8.77 -0.21
C ILE A 159 12.13 -9.03 -1.33
N VAL A 160 12.83 -8.01 -1.80
CA VAL A 160 13.61 -8.11 -3.04
C VAL A 160 15.00 -8.67 -2.78
N ASN A 161 15.70 -8.13 -1.80
CA ASN A 161 17.09 -8.50 -1.52
C ASN A 161 17.20 -9.68 -0.55
N GLY A 162 16.13 -9.98 0.19
CA GLY A 162 16.08 -11.07 1.16
C GLY A 162 16.42 -12.44 0.57
N PRO A 163 15.73 -12.87 -0.51
CA PRO A 163 16.04 -14.12 -1.17
C PRO A 163 17.47 -14.17 -1.71
N THR A 164 18.00 -13.06 -2.22
CA THR A 164 19.41 -12.99 -2.67
C THR A 164 20.37 -13.17 -1.52
N PHE A 165 20.14 -12.52 -0.37
CA PHE A 165 20.96 -12.72 0.82
C PHE A 165 20.91 -14.17 1.33
N MET A 166 19.71 -14.76 1.42
CA MET A 166 19.52 -16.16 1.84
C MET A 166 20.17 -17.17 0.88
N GLY A 167 20.14 -16.90 -0.42
CA GLY A 167 20.75 -17.76 -1.43
C GLY A 167 22.27 -17.59 -1.55
N SER A 168 22.75 -16.35 -1.63
CA SER A 168 24.16 -16.05 -1.92
C SER A 168 25.03 -16.06 -0.65
N VAL A 169 24.55 -15.56 0.49
CA VAL A 169 25.33 -15.55 1.74
C VAL A 169 25.07 -16.78 2.58
N LEU A 170 23.80 -17.10 2.86
CA LEU A 170 23.46 -18.27 3.71
C LEU A 170 23.50 -19.60 2.95
N LYS A 171 23.70 -19.55 1.62
CA LYS A 171 23.84 -20.73 0.74
C LYS A 171 22.65 -21.71 0.81
N PHE A 172 21.45 -21.21 1.12
CA PHE A 172 20.25 -22.03 1.07
C PHE A 172 19.90 -22.43 -0.36
N ASN A 173 19.41 -23.66 -0.53
CA ASN A 173 18.88 -24.11 -1.81
C ASN A 173 17.60 -23.33 -2.19
N PHE A 174 17.21 -23.39 -3.46
CA PHE A 174 16.08 -22.60 -3.97
C PHE A 174 14.76 -22.88 -3.26
N GLU A 175 14.49 -24.15 -2.93
CA GLU A 175 13.27 -24.56 -2.24
C GLU A 175 13.20 -24.02 -0.80
N THR A 176 14.26 -24.23 -0.01
CA THR A 176 14.33 -23.73 1.38
C THR A 176 14.32 -22.21 1.41
N ASN A 177 15.04 -21.56 0.48
CA ASN A 177 15.05 -20.11 0.35
C ASN A 177 13.64 -19.56 0.02
N GLY A 178 12.94 -20.17 -0.94
CA GLY A 178 11.56 -19.80 -1.26
C GLY A 178 10.63 -19.97 -0.06
N PHE A 179 10.75 -21.07 0.67
CA PHE A 179 9.95 -21.31 1.87
C PHE A 179 10.23 -20.28 2.99
N LEU A 180 11.51 -20.12 3.36
CA LEU A 180 11.94 -19.21 4.43
C LEU A 180 11.70 -17.73 4.11
N SER A 181 11.79 -17.35 2.83
CA SER A 181 11.46 -16.00 2.38
C SER A 181 9.96 -15.74 2.37
N GLY A 182 9.12 -16.74 2.09
CA GLY A 182 7.67 -16.59 1.99
C GLY A 182 6.93 -16.57 3.33
N VAL A 183 7.27 -17.49 4.24
CA VAL A 183 6.56 -17.71 5.51
C VAL A 183 6.36 -16.42 6.34
N PRO A 184 7.38 -15.55 6.51
CA PRO A 184 7.23 -14.32 7.31
C PRO A 184 6.10 -13.40 6.84
N PHE A 185 5.82 -13.36 5.52
CA PHE A 185 4.77 -12.51 4.95
C PHE A 185 3.36 -13.05 5.24
N ILE A 186 3.19 -14.36 5.39
CA ILE A 186 1.92 -14.95 5.84
C ILE A 186 1.66 -14.57 7.30
N CYS A 187 2.66 -14.76 8.17
CA CYS A 187 2.58 -14.39 9.58
C CYS A 187 2.37 -12.87 9.78
N SER A 188 2.92 -12.07 8.87
CA SER A 188 2.79 -10.61 8.85
C SER A 188 1.34 -10.15 8.69
N TYR A 189 0.53 -10.82 7.87
CA TYR A 189 -0.89 -10.50 7.76
C TYR A 189 -1.62 -10.68 9.11
N ILE A 190 -1.45 -11.84 9.75
CA ILE A 190 -2.07 -12.15 11.05
C ILE A 190 -1.60 -11.15 12.12
N SER A 191 -0.31 -10.82 12.10
CA SER A 191 0.29 -9.86 13.03
C SER A 191 -0.26 -8.45 12.82
N SER A 192 -0.51 -8.03 11.58
CA SER A 192 -1.09 -6.72 11.28
C SER A 192 -2.49 -6.57 11.89
N VAL A 193 -3.32 -7.61 11.78
CA VAL A 193 -4.67 -7.65 12.38
C VAL A 193 -4.57 -7.58 13.90
N PHE A 194 -3.64 -8.33 14.49
CA PHE A 194 -3.39 -8.31 15.93
C PHE A 194 -2.94 -6.94 16.44
N PHE A 195 -2.00 -6.28 15.75
CA PHE A 195 -1.56 -4.93 16.11
C PHE A 195 -2.68 -3.89 16.00
N CYS A 196 -3.49 -3.94 14.94
CA CYS A 196 -4.66 -3.07 14.80
C CYS A 196 -5.66 -3.30 15.94
N TYR A 197 -5.96 -4.56 16.28
CA TYR A 197 -6.85 -4.88 17.40
C TYR A 197 -6.34 -4.31 18.74
N ILE A 198 -5.05 -4.46 19.03
CA ILE A 198 -4.45 -3.89 20.24
C ILE A 198 -4.55 -2.36 20.21
N ALA A 199 -4.21 -1.72 19.09
CA ALA A 199 -4.28 -0.27 18.95
C ALA A 199 -5.70 0.25 19.22
N ASP A 200 -6.70 -0.39 18.63
CA ASP A 200 -8.10 -0.04 18.82
C ASP A 200 -8.54 -0.19 20.28
N LYS A 201 -8.09 -1.24 20.99
CA LYS A 201 -8.35 -1.39 22.43
C LYS A 201 -7.67 -0.30 23.26
N ILE A 202 -6.42 0.06 22.96
CA ILE A 202 -5.71 1.15 23.66
C ILE A 202 -6.44 2.49 23.47
N VAL A 203 -6.94 2.76 22.26
CA VAL A 203 -7.75 3.95 21.97
C VAL A 203 -9.09 3.89 22.70
N LEU A 204 -9.79 2.75 22.66
CA LEU A 204 -11.11 2.56 23.27
C LEU A 204 -11.07 2.77 24.79
N TYR A 205 -10.06 2.20 25.46
CA TYR A 205 -9.86 2.36 26.90
C TYR A 205 -9.21 3.69 27.28
N LYS A 206 -8.95 4.58 26.31
CA LYS A 206 -8.34 5.91 26.49
C LYS A 206 -7.02 5.86 27.28
N VAL A 207 -6.25 4.79 27.11
CA VAL A 207 -4.95 4.62 27.78
C VAL A 207 -3.92 5.62 27.23
N LEU A 208 -4.00 5.93 25.93
CA LEU A 208 -3.18 6.91 25.24
C LEU A 208 -4.04 7.77 24.31
N SER A 209 -3.56 8.98 23.99
CA SER A 209 -4.16 9.79 22.92
C SER A 209 -3.97 9.14 21.55
N LEU A 210 -4.85 9.42 20.60
CA LEU A 210 -4.78 8.85 19.24
C LEU A 210 -3.40 9.08 18.59
N SER A 211 -2.88 10.31 18.65
CA SER A 211 -1.54 10.66 18.16
C SER A 211 -0.45 9.80 18.80
N ASN A 212 -0.52 9.55 20.11
CA ASN A 212 0.47 8.74 20.81
C ASN A 212 0.35 7.25 20.46
N VAL A 213 -0.87 6.73 20.27
CA VAL A 213 -1.07 5.37 19.75
C VAL A 213 -0.42 5.24 18.37
N ARG A 214 -0.73 6.17 17.45
CA ARG A 214 -0.12 6.13 16.10
C ARG A 214 1.40 6.20 16.16
N LYS A 215 1.98 7.05 17.02
CA LYS A 215 3.42 7.16 17.22
C LYS A 215 4.05 5.87 17.76
N VAL A 216 3.47 5.25 18.79
CA VAL A 216 3.98 4.01 19.37
C VAL A 216 3.98 2.88 18.35
N PHE A 217 2.88 2.67 17.63
CA PHE A 217 2.82 1.60 16.61
C PHE A 217 3.74 1.87 15.42
N THR A 218 3.93 3.12 15.01
CA THR A 218 4.97 3.46 14.02
C THR A 218 6.37 3.18 14.56
N ALA A 219 6.64 3.48 15.84
CA ALA A 219 7.92 3.17 16.51
C ALA A 219 8.22 1.67 16.48
N LEU A 220 7.23 0.86 16.87
CA LEU A 220 7.32 -0.60 16.82
C LEU A 220 7.62 -1.09 15.40
N SER A 221 7.07 -0.44 14.38
CA SER A 221 7.25 -0.83 12.97
C SER A 221 8.56 -0.42 12.33
N GLN A 222 9.29 0.53 12.91
CA GLN A 222 10.50 1.09 12.29
C GLN A 222 11.73 0.98 13.17
N ILE A 223 11.63 1.26 14.47
CA ILE A 223 12.77 1.15 15.39
C ILE A 223 13.13 -0.32 15.58
N ILE A 224 12.15 -1.18 15.91
CA ILE A 224 12.45 -2.59 16.18
C ILE A 224 13.02 -3.25 14.90
N PRO A 225 12.36 -3.21 13.73
CA PRO A 225 12.94 -3.76 12.51
C PRO A 225 14.24 -3.09 12.08
N GLY A 226 14.41 -1.79 12.34
CA GLY A 226 15.65 -1.05 12.04
C GLY A 226 16.84 -1.50 12.89
N VAL A 227 16.64 -1.78 14.18
CA VAL A 227 17.68 -2.34 15.04
C VAL A 227 17.94 -3.80 14.66
N LEU A 228 16.88 -4.60 14.46
CA LEU A 228 17.01 -6.01 14.14
C LEU A 228 17.71 -6.25 12.80
N ILE A 229 17.41 -5.45 11.75
CA ILE A 229 18.08 -5.59 10.45
C ILE A 229 19.57 -5.29 10.54
N TYR A 230 19.98 -4.31 11.36
CA TYR A 230 21.39 -4.06 11.63
C TYR A 230 22.04 -5.27 12.32
N CYS A 231 21.39 -5.84 13.34
CA CYS A 231 21.89 -7.02 14.05
C CYS A 231 22.05 -8.25 13.15
N ILE A 232 21.16 -8.47 12.18
CA ILE A 232 21.20 -9.63 11.25
C ILE A 232 22.57 -9.79 10.58
N GLY A 233 23.24 -8.69 10.23
CA GLY A 233 24.55 -8.74 9.58
C GLY A 233 25.68 -9.31 10.43
N TYR A 234 25.49 -9.42 11.74
CA TYR A 234 26.51 -9.86 12.70
C TYR A 234 26.17 -11.18 13.40
N ILE A 235 25.08 -11.84 13.00
CA ILE A 235 24.66 -13.11 13.61
C ILE A 235 25.22 -14.26 12.78
N ASP A 236 26.13 -15.04 13.36
CA ASP A 236 26.70 -16.22 12.69
C ASP A 236 25.76 -17.44 12.76
N ASN A 237 24.95 -17.54 13.81
CA ASN A 237 24.01 -18.66 13.98
C ASN A 237 22.78 -18.46 13.09
N VAL A 238 22.65 -19.30 12.07
CA VAL A 238 21.58 -19.27 11.07
C VAL A 238 20.17 -19.33 11.67
N TYR A 239 19.94 -20.13 12.72
CA TYR A 239 18.62 -20.22 13.36
C TYR A 239 18.25 -18.93 14.09
N ILE A 240 19.20 -18.32 14.78
CA ILE A 240 19.00 -17.02 15.45
C ILE A 240 18.77 -15.93 14.40
N LEU A 241 19.55 -15.94 13.31
CA LEU A 241 19.42 -14.99 12.21
C LEU A 241 18.01 -15.03 11.62
N LEU A 242 17.52 -16.23 11.28
CA LEU A 242 16.17 -16.41 10.73
C LEU A 242 15.08 -16.01 11.73
N THR A 243 15.26 -16.30 13.01
CA THR A 243 14.30 -15.88 14.04
C THR A 243 14.22 -14.35 14.11
N VAL A 244 15.37 -13.67 14.13
CA VAL A 244 15.45 -12.20 14.12
C VAL A 244 14.86 -11.62 12.84
N TRP A 245 15.13 -12.25 11.69
CA TRP A 245 14.55 -11.90 10.40
C TRP A 245 13.03 -11.95 10.43
N PHE A 246 12.45 -13.03 10.95
CA PHE A 246 11.00 -13.23 11.00
C PHE A 246 10.34 -12.21 11.92
N ILE A 247 10.93 -11.95 13.09
CA ILE A 247 10.47 -10.92 14.02
C ILE A 247 10.51 -9.54 13.35
N ALA A 248 11.59 -9.20 12.64
CA ALA A 248 11.68 -7.92 11.94
C ALA A 248 10.55 -7.75 10.93
N VAL A 249 10.27 -8.74 10.08
CA VAL A 249 9.21 -8.66 9.08
C VAL A 249 7.82 -8.53 9.73
N ILE A 250 7.56 -9.27 10.82
CA ILE A 250 6.31 -9.18 11.59
C ILE A 250 6.10 -7.76 12.13
N PHE A 251 7.11 -7.20 12.80
CA PHE A 251 6.99 -5.90 13.43
C PHE A 251 6.80 -4.76 12.42
N ILE A 252 7.32 -4.87 11.19
CA ILE A 252 7.07 -3.88 10.12
C ILE A 252 5.56 -3.68 9.90
N THR A 253 4.73 -4.70 10.13
CA THR A 253 3.27 -4.59 9.95
C THR A 253 2.54 -3.78 11.01
N ALA A 254 3.18 -3.49 12.16
CA ALA A 254 2.62 -2.59 13.16
C ALA A 254 2.33 -1.18 12.58
N SER A 255 2.93 -0.82 11.45
CA SER A 255 2.68 0.45 10.76
C SER A 255 1.23 0.65 10.32
N TYR A 256 0.50 -0.46 10.09
CA TYR A 256 -0.91 -0.40 9.69
C TYR A 256 -1.76 0.20 10.82
N ALA A 257 -1.44 -0.12 12.07
CA ALA A 257 -2.02 0.50 13.25
C ALA A 257 -1.42 1.88 13.57
N GLY A 258 -0.25 2.20 13.02
CA GLY A 258 0.48 3.46 13.18
C GLY A 258 0.23 4.46 12.05
N ALA A 259 1.31 4.80 11.33
CA ALA A 259 1.31 5.86 10.32
C ALA A 259 0.32 5.67 9.17
N MET A 260 -0.03 4.42 8.79
CA MET A 260 -0.99 4.20 7.70
C MET A 260 -2.41 4.58 8.10
N ALA A 261 -2.84 4.21 9.31
CA ALA A 261 -4.13 4.65 9.82
C ALA A 261 -4.15 6.18 10.05
N ASN A 262 -3.00 6.76 10.40
CA ASN A 262 -2.89 8.21 10.60
C ASN A 262 -3.19 9.04 9.34
N ILE A 263 -3.04 8.48 8.14
CA ILE A 263 -3.40 9.17 6.87
C ILE A 263 -4.87 9.57 6.88
N ILE A 264 -5.73 8.67 7.35
CA ILE A 264 -7.19 8.88 7.40
C ILE A 264 -7.54 9.81 8.57
N ASP A 265 -6.87 9.64 9.72
CA ASP A 265 -7.08 10.46 10.92
C ASP A 265 -6.76 11.94 10.66
N LEU A 266 -5.77 12.23 9.81
CA LEU A 266 -5.33 13.59 9.49
C LEU A 266 -6.39 14.43 8.78
N ALA A 267 -7.19 13.80 7.91
CA ALA A 267 -8.22 14.46 7.12
C ALA A 267 -9.43 13.53 6.89
N PRO A 268 -10.32 13.36 7.88
CA PRO A 268 -11.41 12.38 7.81
C PRO A 268 -12.41 12.59 6.66
N ASN A 269 -12.50 13.79 6.07
CA ASN A 269 -13.36 14.01 4.92
C ASN A 269 -12.86 13.15 3.75
N HIS A 270 -13.74 12.34 3.15
CA HIS A 270 -13.36 11.32 2.18
C HIS A 270 -12.58 11.86 0.97
N GLY A 271 -12.95 13.03 0.44
CA GLY A 271 -12.21 13.66 -0.66
C GLY A 271 -10.80 14.14 -0.25
N HIS A 272 -10.62 14.56 0.99
CA HIS A 272 -9.34 15.04 1.51
C HIS A 272 -8.42 13.89 1.94
N SER A 273 -8.93 12.86 2.64
CA SER A 273 -8.14 11.68 3.00
C SER A 273 -7.61 10.95 1.77
N ALA A 274 -8.40 10.84 0.70
CA ALA A 274 -7.94 10.28 -0.57
C ALA A 274 -6.78 11.08 -1.18
N ALA A 275 -6.83 12.41 -1.13
CA ALA A 275 -5.76 13.27 -1.63
C ALA A 275 -4.47 13.18 -0.78
N VAL A 276 -4.60 13.15 0.55
CA VAL A 276 -3.48 12.93 1.47
C VAL A 276 -2.86 11.55 1.26
N LEU A 277 -3.70 10.52 1.10
CA LEU A 277 -3.27 9.18 0.77
C LEU A 277 -2.49 9.17 -0.54
N ALA A 278 -3.02 9.76 -1.62
CA ALA A 278 -2.33 9.82 -2.90
C ALA A 278 -0.96 10.53 -2.80
N PHE A 279 -0.90 11.65 -2.09
CA PHE A 279 0.34 12.38 -1.82
C PHE A 279 1.36 11.52 -1.06
N CYS A 280 0.96 10.95 0.07
CA CYS A 280 1.83 10.10 0.89
C CYS A 280 2.26 8.83 0.13
N GLN A 281 1.34 8.19 -0.58
CA GLN A 281 1.56 6.97 -1.34
C GLN A 281 2.56 7.18 -2.48
N THR A 282 2.54 8.34 -3.13
CA THR A 282 3.50 8.67 -4.19
C THR A 282 4.94 8.69 -3.65
N ILE A 283 5.15 9.35 -2.51
CA ILE A 283 6.47 9.40 -1.86
C ILE A 283 6.84 8.01 -1.33
N HIS A 284 5.94 7.37 -0.58
CA HIS A 284 6.08 6.02 -0.06
C HIS A 284 6.51 5.01 -1.13
N MET A 285 5.83 4.96 -2.29
CA MET A 285 6.13 4.00 -3.35
C MET A 285 7.47 4.26 -4.02
N SER A 286 8.02 5.49 -3.95
CA SER A 286 9.36 5.74 -4.49
C SER A 286 10.45 4.92 -3.78
N ALA A 287 10.27 4.60 -2.49
CA ALA A 287 11.19 3.72 -1.78
C ALA A 287 11.27 2.31 -2.36
N SER A 288 10.22 1.83 -3.05
CA SER A 288 10.18 0.48 -3.63
C SER A 288 11.23 0.25 -4.72
N PHE A 289 11.60 1.29 -5.48
CA PHE A 289 12.65 1.21 -6.49
C PHE A 289 13.99 1.74 -5.97
N ILE A 290 13.98 2.72 -5.06
CA ILE A 290 15.22 3.26 -4.47
C ILE A 290 15.90 2.19 -3.60
N SER A 291 15.16 1.42 -2.81
CA SER A 291 15.73 0.42 -1.90
C SER A 291 16.52 -0.70 -2.62
N PRO A 292 15.95 -1.40 -3.63
CA PRO A 292 16.72 -2.36 -4.43
C PRO A 292 17.87 -1.71 -5.22
N LEU A 293 17.69 -0.47 -5.71
CA LEU A 293 18.74 0.26 -6.41
C LEU A 293 19.93 0.56 -5.49
N THR A 294 19.67 0.99 -4.25
CA THR A 294 20.70 1.19 -3.22
C THR A 294 21.45 -0.11 -2.93
N ALA A 295 20.73 -1.23 -2.76
CA ALA A 295 21.37 -2.53 -2.56
C ALA A 295 22.23 -2.93 -3.76
N GLY A 296 21.74 -2.74 -5.00
CA GLY A 296 22.49 -3.06 -6.22
C GLY A 296 23.75 -2.22 -6.44
N PHE A 297 23.80 -0.98 -5.94
CA PHE A 297 25.03 -0.17 -5.97
C PHE A 297 26.04 -0.55 -4.88
N ILE A 298 25.57 -1.03 -3.72
CA ILE A 298 26.43 -1.40 -2.59
C ILE A 298 26.98 -2.81 -2.76
N VAL A 299 26.15 -3.75 -3.21
CA VAL A 299 26.47 -5.17 -3.36
C VAL A 299 26.98 -5.41 -4.78
N THR A 300 28.30 -5.38 -4.92
CA THR A 300 29.00 -5.78 -6.16
C THR A 300 29.37 -7.26 -6.16
N GLN A 301 29.51 -7.87 -4.98
CA GLN A 301 29.78 -9.28 -4.76
C GLN A 301 28.70 -9.84 -3.85
N GLU A 302 27.77 -10.62 -4.42
CA GLU A 302 26.60 -11.13 -3.70
C GLU A 302 26.93 -12.05 -2.51
N ASP A 303 28.11 -12.66 -2.53
CA ASP A 303 28.59 -13.54 -1.46
C ASP A 303 29.28 -12.78 -0.30
N SER A 304 29.50 -11.47 -0.44
CA SER A 304 30.24 -10.68 0.55
C SER A 304 29.33 -10.20 1.68
N ILE A 305 29.47 -10.80 2.87
CA ILE A 305 28.75 -10.37 4.08
C ILE A 305 29.00 -8.90 4.43
N ASP A 306 30.20 -8.37 4.17
CA ASP A 306 30.55 -6.99 4.52
C ASP A 306 29.82 -5.96 3.65
N GLN A 307 29.49 -6.30 2.40
CA GLN A 307 28.67 -5.45 1.56
C GLN A 307 27.20 -5.47 2.00
N TRP A 308 26.69 -6.66 2.37
CA TRP A 308 25.35 -6.81 2.93
C TRP A 308 25.17 -6.08 4.26
N ARG A 309 26.18 -6.11 5.14
CA ARG A 309 26.21 -5.32 6.38
C ARG A 309 25.99 -3.84 6.11
N ARG A 310 26.62 -3.27 5.07
CA ARG A 310 26.41 -1.86 4.69
C ARG A 310 24.98 -1.60 4.21
N VAL A 311 24.38 -2.52 3.45
CA VAL A 311 22.96 -2.41 3.04
C VAL A 311 22.05 -2.37 4.26
N PHE A 312 22.28 -3.27 5.22
CA PHE A 312 21.51 -3.33 6.46
C PHE A 312 21.70 -2.09 7.34
N GLU A 313 22.92 -1.57 7.43
CA GLU A 313 23.23 -0.33 8.15
C GLU A 313 22.50 0.88 7.55
N VAL A 314 22.58 1.07 6.22
CA VAL A 314 21.86 2.15 5.53
C VAL A 314 20.36 2.04 5.76
N SER A 315 19.82 0.82 5.69
CA SER A 315 18.39 0.55 5.92
C SER A 315 17.97 0.87 7.35
N ALA A 316 18.79 0.51 8.34
CA ALA A 316 18.56 0.82 9.75
C ALA A 316 18.54 2.34 10.00
N ILE A 317 19.52 3.06 9.44
CA ILE A 317 19.61 4.52 9.54
C ILE A 317 18.36 5.18 8.94
N ILE A 318 17.97 4.80 7.72
CA ILE A 318 16.78 5.35 7.05
C ILE A 318 15.53 5.06 7.88
N SER A 319 15.37 3.84 8.40
CA SER A 319 14.22 3.47 9.23
C SER A 319 14.08 4.35 10.47
N ILE A 320 15.18 4.53 11.21
CA ILE A 320 15.18 5.29 12.46
C ILE A 320 15.03 6.79 12.19
N LEU A 321 15.75 7.35 11.22
CA LEU A 321 15.67 8.79 10.90
C LEU A 321 14.27 9.20 10.43
N THR A 322 13.65 8.40 9.56
CA THR A 322 12.29 8.68 9.07
C THR A 322 11.25 8.59 10.18
N TYR A 323 11.41 7.63 11.11
CA TYR A 323 10.57 7.57 12.31
C TYR A 323 10.80 8.78 13.24
N LEU A 324 12.04 9.24 13.44
CA LEU A 324 12.31 10.41 14.28
C LEU A 324 11.59 11.66 13.76
N ILE A 325 11.58 11.86 12.44
CA ILE A 325 10.80 12.94 11.80
C ILE A 325 9.32 12.82 12.17
N TYR A 326 8.74 11.62 12.09
CA TYR A 326 7.36 11.37 12.48
C TYR A 326 7.10 11.54 13.98
N GLN A 327 8.06 11.20 14.83
CA GLN A 327 7.94 11.34 16.28
C GLN A 327 7.80 12.82 16.67
N PHE A 328 8.56 13.71 16.04
CA PHE A 328 8.50 15.15 16.30
C PHE A 328 7.33 15.84 15.60
N PHE A 329 7.09 15.53 14.32
CA PHE A 329 6.17 16.29 13.47
C PHE A 329 4.83 15.59 13.18
N GLY A 330 4.74 14.29 13.45
CA GLY A 330 3.52 13.52 13.25
C GLY A 330 2.45 13.87 14.29
N THR A 331 1.21 14.01 13.82
CA THR A 331 0.02 14.16 14.66
C THR A 331 -1.17 13.45 14.01
N ALA A 332 -2.11 13.01 14.82
CA ALA A 332 -3.42 12.49 14.40
C ALA A 332 -4.53 13.53 14.56
N GLU A 333 -4.17 14.79 14.83
CA GLU A 333 -5.13 15.88 14.92
C GLU A 333 -5.60 16.31 13.53
N ILE A 334 -6.91 16.49 13.41
CA ILE A 334 -7.57 16.92 12.17
C ILE A 334 -7.02 18.28 11.76
N GLN A 335 -6.53 18.36 10.51
CA GLN A 335 -5.93 19.59 10.00
C GLN A 335 -6.97 20.67 9.70
N THR A 336 -6.56 21.95 9.80
CA THR A 336 -7.44 23.11 9.60
C THR A 336 -8.08 23.16 8.22
N TRP A 337 -7.33 22.74 7.20
CA TRP A 337 -7.78 22.63 5.82
C TRP A 337 -8.76 21.48 5.56
N ASN A 338 -9.01 20.62 6.56
CA ASN A 338 -10.04 19.61 6.46
C ASN A 338 -11.46 20.19 6.62
N LYS A 339 -11.62 21.41 7.18
CA LYS A 339 -12.94 22.05 7.24
C LYS A 339 -13.33 22.46 5.81
N GLY A 340 -14.37 21.83 5.27
CA GLY A 340 -14.84 22.13 3.92
C GLY A 340 -15.14 23.62 3.77
N LEU A 341 -14.45 24.29 2.84
CA LEU A 341 -14.94 25.56 2.35
C LEU A 341 -16.22 25.24 1.56
N PRO A 342 -17.36 25.87 1.85
CA PRO A 342 -18.52 25.79 0.96
C PRO A 342 -18.06 26.20 -0.43
N VAL A 343 -18.42 25.41 -1.44
CA VAL A 343 -18.33 25.88 -2.83
C VAL A 343 -19.48 26.87 -2.98
N ASP A 344 -19.16 28.15 -3.14
CA ASP A 344 -20.13 29.07 -3.71
C ASP A 344 -20.37 28.60 -5.16
N ASP A 345 -21.58 28.16 -5.46
CA ASP A 345 -22.00 27.53 -6.73
C ASP A 345 -21.86 28.46 -7.96
N ASP A 346 -21.44 29.72 -7.78
CA ASP A 346 -21.42 30.75 -8.82
C ASP A 346 -20.32 30.59 -9.89
N ASP A 347 -19.27 29.81 -9.62
CA ASP A 347 -18.09 29.69 -10.50
C ASP A 347 -18.01 28.39 -11.32
N SER A 348 -19.03 27.53 -11.25
CA SER A 348 -19.10 26.34 -12.11
C SER A 348 -19.89 26.63 -13.39
N ASP A 349 -19.40 26.17 -14.55
CA ASP A 349 -20.13 26.28 -15.83
C ASP A 349 -21.53 25.65 -15.74
N GLU A 350 -21.73 24.64 -14.89
CA GLU A 350 -23.05 24.06 -14.57
C GLU A 350 -23.96 25.02 -13.78
N GLY A 351 -23.42 25.79 -12.83
CA GLY A 351 -24.14 26.83 -12.09
C GLY A 351 -24.60 27.98 -12.98
N LYS A 352 -23.78 28.37 -13.96
CA LYS A 352 -24.15 29.36 -14.99
C LYS A 352 -25.22 28.84 -15.94
N VAL A 353 -25.19 27.55 -16.29
CA VAL A 353 -26.24 26.93 -17.12
C VAL A 353 -27.56 26.85 -16.34
N LEU A 354 -27.52 26.49 -15.05
CA LEU A 354 -28.70 26.44 -14.19
C LEU A 354 -29.30 27.82 -13.90
N SER A 355 -28.49 28.86 -13.69
CA SER A 355 -28.99 30.24 -13.53
C SER A 355 -29.59 30.78 -14.82
N THR A 356 -28.97 30.51 -15.97
CA THR A 356 -29.50 30.90 -17.29
C THR A 356 -30.82 30.18 -17.62
N VAL A 357 -30.98 28.92 -17.20
CA VAL A 357 -32.24 28.17 -17.36
C VAL A 357 -33.33 28.73 -16.42
N LYS A 358 -32.97 29.12 -15.20
CA LYS A 358 -33.90 29.71 -14.22
C LYS A 358 -34.40 31.09 -14.65
N ASP A 359 -33.51 31.95 -15.15
CA ASP A 359 -33.86 33.27 -15.69
C ASP A 359 -34.73 33.17 -16.96
N ASN A 360 -34.55 32.13 -17.78
CA ASN A 360 -35.41 31.88 -18.94
C ASN A 360 -36.80 31.33 -18.57
N PHE A 361 -36.91 30.59 -17.46
CA PHE A 361 -38.19 30.10 -16.95
C PHE A 361 -39.00 31.21 -16.27
N ASP A 362 -38.37 32.08 -15.49
CA ASP A 362 -39.06 33.19 -14.82
C ASP A 362 -39.49 34.29 -15.82
N ASN A 363 -38.81 34.43 -16.96
CA ASN A 363 -39.21 35.36 -18.02
C ASN A 363 -40.31 34.83 -18.96
N THR A 364 -40.64 33.52 -18.91
CA THR A 364 -41.68 32.92 -19.76
C THR A 364 -43.00 32.69 -19.04
N VAL A 365 -43.03 32.72 -17.71
CA VAL A 365 -44.27 32.66 -16.92
C VAL A 365 -44.60 34.07 -16.41
N GLY A 366 -45.19 34.88 -17.29
CA GLY A 366 -45.81 36.14 -16.90
C GLY A 366 -46.95 35.92 -15.90
N PRO A 367 -47.21 36.90 -15.01
CA PRO A 367 -48.21 36.74 -13.95
C PRO A 367 -49.62 36.60 -14.55
N ILE A 368 -50.33 35.54 -14.17
CA ILE A 368 -51.78 35.39 -14.39
C ILE A 368 -52.51 36.04 -13.22
#